data_AF-A0A9E1VQ71-F1
#
_entry.id   AF-A0A9E1VQ71-F1
#
_cell.length_a   1.000
_cell.length_b   1.000
_cell.length_c   1.000
_cell.angle_alpha   90.00
_cell.angle_beta   90.00
_cell.angle_gamma   90.00
#
_symmetry.space_group_name_H-M   'P 1'
#
loop_
_entity.id
_entity.type
_entity.pdbx_description
1 polymer ?
#
loop_
_entity_poly.entity_id
_entity_poly.type
_entity_poly.pdbx_seq_one_letter_code
_entity_poly.pdbx_strand_id
1 'polypeptide(L)'
;MIIKPKVRGFMCITAHPFGCDANVKEQIDYIKKQQTFDGPKRVLVIGASTGYGLAARITAAFGSGASTLGVFFEKPAGEKKTASAGWYNSAAFHKYASSESLYAKSINGDAFSDEIKQKVIENIKTDLGQIDLVIYSLASPRRQHPKTGEIFNSTLKPIGKDVTLRGINTDKEEIQ
;
A
#
# COMPACT_ATOMS: atom_id res chain seq x y z
N MET A 1 -10.14 -22.03 6.19
CA MET A 1 -9.91 -21.83 7.64
C MET A 1 -10.80 -20.70 8.13
N ILE A 2 -11.32 -20.75 9.37
CA ILE A 2 -12.02 -19.61 9.98
C ILE A 2 -10.95 -18.63 10.49
N ILE A 3 -10.96 -17.39 9.99
CA ILE A 3 -10.00 -16.34 10.36
C ILE A 3 -10.67 -15.43 11.39
N LYS A 4 -10.07 -15.30 12.57
CA LYS A 4 -10.50 -14.36 13.62
C LYS A 4 -9.44 -13.27 13.83
N PRO A 5 -9.83 -12.05 14.24
CA PRO A 5 -8.88 -11.00 14.60
C PRO A 5 -7.94 -11.47 15.72
N LYS A 6 -6.65 -11.18 15.56
CA LYS A 6 -5.63 -11.36 16.61
C LYS A 6 -4.91 -10.03 16.80
N VAL A 7 -5.45 -9.21 17.69
CA VAL A 7 -5.01 -7.83 17.95
C VAL A 7 -4.23 -7.76 19.27
N ARG A 8 -3.12 -7.01 19.29
CA ARG A 8 -2.35 -6.65 20.48
C ARG A 8 -1.83 -5.22 20.30
N GLY A 9 -2.23 -4.30 21.16
CA GLY A 9 -2.00 -2.87 20.98
C GLY A 9 -2.48 -2.42 19.59
N PHE A 10 -1.59 -1.79 18.83
CA PHE A 10 -1.85 -1.33 17.46
C PHE A 10 -1.59 -2.40 16.37
N MET A 11 -1.24 -3.64 16.72
CA MET A 11 -0.86 -4.67 15.77
C MET A 11 -1.94 -5.74 15.63
N CYS A 12 -2.42 -5.98 14.41
CA CYS A 12 -3.21 -7.15 14.07
C CYS A 12 -2.39 -8.11 13.20
N ILE A 13 -2.22 -9.37 13.65
CA ILE A 13 -1.37 -10.36 12.96
C ILE A 13 -2.14 -11.25 11.96
N THR A 14 -3.41 -10.93 11.71
CA THR A 14 -4.31 -11.65 10.81
C THR A 14 -5.02 -10.68 9.88
N ALA A 15 -5.23 -11.05 8.62
CA ALA A 15 -6.07 -10.29 7.69
C ALA A 15 -7.12 -11.20 7.05
N HIS A 16 -8.36 -10.71 6.93
CA HIS A 16 -9.45 -11.46 6.33
C HIS A 16 -9.57 -11.14 4.83
N PRO A 17 -9.38 -12.10 3.91
CA PRO A 17 -9.30 -11.81 2.48
C PRO A 17 -10.57 -11.16 1.93
N PHE A 18 -11.75 -11.68 2.29
CA PHE A 18 -13.02 -11.10 1.85
C PHE A 18 -13.33 -9.75 2.52
N GLY A 19 -12.76 -9.49 3.70
CA GLY A 19 -12.91 -8.19 4.36
C GLY A 19 -12.07 -7.13 3.66
N CYS A 20 -10.84 -7.48 3.28
CA CYS A 20 -9.98 -6.63 2.44
C CYS A 20 -10.59 -6.36 1.06
N ASP A 21 -11.16 -7.40 0.40
CA ASP A 21 -11.86 -7.25 -0.88
C ASP A 21 -13.05 -6.27 -0.78
N ALA A 22 -13.91 -6.44 0.23
CA ALA A 22 -15.03 -5.54 0.49
C ALA A 22 -14.56 -4.10 0.78
N ASN A 23 -13.54 -3.92 1.61
CA ASN A 23 -12.99 -2.59 1.93
C ASN A 23 -12.37 -1.88 0.72
N VAL A 24 -11.76 -2.62 -0.22
CA VAL A 24 -11.30 -2.05 -1.49
C VAL A 24 -12.48 -1.67 -2.37
N LYS A 25 -13.50 -2.54 -2.45
CA LYS A 25 -14.72 -2.26 -3.20
C LYS A 25 -15.42 -1.00 -2.72
N GLU A 26 -15.55 -0.82 -1.41
CA GLU A 26 -16.19 0.37 -0.82
C GLU A 26 -15.47 1.67 -1.21
N GLN A 27 -14.13 1.67 -1.21
CA GLN A 27 -13.33 2.81 -1.66
C GLN A 27 -13.50 3.09 -3.17
N ILE A 28 -13.59 2.04 -3.99
CA ILE A 28 -13.87 2.17 -5.44
C ILE A 28 -15.27 2.74 -5.66
N ASP A 29 -16.28 2.20 -4.97
CA ASP A 29 -17.66 2.67 -5.05
C ASP A 29 -17.76 4.14 -4.58
N TYR A 30 -16.96 4.53 -3.60
CA TYR A 30 -16.88 5.92 -3.14
C TYR A 30 -16.38 6.86 -4.24
N ILE A 31 -15.22 6.55 -4.88
CA ILE A 31 -14.65 7.45 -5.89
C ILE A 31 -15.54 7.53 -7.14
N LYS A 32 -16.20 6.42 -7.52
CA LYS A 32 -17.15 6.40 -8.65
C LYS A 32 -18.39 7.27 -8.46
N LYS A 33 -18.74 7.59 -7.22
CA LYS A 33 -19.84 8.51 -6.90
C LYS A 33 -19.43 9.98 -6.93
N GLN A 34 -18.13 10.27 -7.00
CA GLN A 34 -17.62 11.64 -7.09
C GLN A 34 -17.70 12.16 -8.53
N GLN A 35 -17.53 13.46 -8.70
CA GLN A 35 -17.37 14.04 -10.04
C GLN A 35 -16.11 13.48 -10.69
N THR A 36 -16.22 13.11 -11.96
CA THR A 36 -15.06 12.75 -12.77
C THR A 36 -14.15 13.96 -12.92
N PHE A 37 -12.84 13.71 -12.96
CA PHE A 37 -11.84 14.75 -13.13
C PHE A 37 -10.85 14.34 -14.20
N ASP A 38 -10.30 15.32 -14.92
CA ASP A 38 -9.22 15.05 -15.85
C ASP A 38 -7.91 14.86 -15.07
N GLY A 39 -7.61 13.59 -14.83
CA GLY A 39 -6.43 13.17 -14.08
C GLY A 39 -5.35 12.56 -14.97
N PRO A 40 -4.20 12.21 -14.36
CA PRO A 40 -3.10 11.52 -15.02
C PRO A 40 -3.56 10.21 -15.67
N LYS A 41 -2.89 9.77 -16.74
CA LYS A 41 -3.26 8.57 -17.49
C LYS A 41 -2.35 7.38 -17.17
N ARG A 42 -1.14 7.61 -16.66
CA ARG A 42 -0.12 6.59 -16.40
C ARG A 42 0.57 6.88 -15.07
N VAL A 43 0.11 6.21 -14.02
CA VAL A 43 0.48 6.53 -12.64
C VAL A 43 1.35 5.44 -12.03
N LEU A 44 2.48 5.84 -11.46
CA LEU A 44 3.30 5.00 -10.58
C LEU A 44 2.98 5.35 -9.13
N VAL A 45 2.64 4.34 -8.33
CA VAL A 45 2.43 4.49 -6.88
C VAL A 45 3.45 3.65 -6.12
N ILE A 46 4.29 4.29 -5.32
CA ILE A 46 5.31 3.65 -4.48
C ILE A 46 4.77 3.61 -3.05
N GLY A 47 4.41 2.42 -2.57
CA GLY A 47 3.63 2.22 -1.34
C GLY A 47 2.13 2.05 -1.62
N ALA A 48 1.78 1.19 -2.58
CA ALA A 48 0.43 1.19 -3.19
C ALA A 48 -0.59 0.21 -2.57
N SER A 49 -0.24 -0.52 -1.51
CA SER A 49 -1.02 -1.66 -1.01
C SER A 49 -1.98 -1.34 0.13
N THR A 50 -1.76 -0.24 0.87
CA THR A 50 -2.55 0.16 2.02
C THR A 50 -2.62 1.69 2.17
N GLY A 51 -3.50 2.18 3.05
CA GLY A 51 -3.57 3.59 3.44
C GLY A 51 -3.69 4.55 2.26
N TYR A 52 -3.02 5.69 2.36
CA TYR A 52 -3.09 6.74 1.34
C TYR A 52 -2.57 6.31 -0.03
N GLY A 53 -1.57 5.44 -0.11
CA GLY A 53 -1.08 4.97 -1.40
C GLY A 53 -2.09 4.08 -2.12
N LEU A 54 -2.79 3.20 -1.40
CA LEU A 54 -3.92 2.45 -1.98
C LEU A 54 -5.04 3.39 -2.42
N ALA A 55 -5.44 4.34 -1.56
CA ALA A 55 -6.48 5.30 -1.88
C ALA A 55 -6.12 6.12 -3.14
N ALA A 56 -4.89 6.61 -3.22
CA ALA A 56 -4.40 7.35 -4.39
C ALA A 56 -4.40 6.50 -5.67
N ARG A 57 -4.04 5.21 -5.55
CA ARG A 57 -4.10 4.27 -6.68
C ARG A 57 -5.54 4.03 -7.15
N ILE A 58 -6.48 3.87 -6.21
CA ILE A 58 -7.92 3.74 -6.50
C ILE A 58 -8.43 5.02 -7.16
N THR A 59 -8.08 6.19 -6.64
CA THR A 59 -8.47 7.48 -7.20
C THR A 59 -7.98 7.66 -8.64
N ALA A 60 -6.71 7.34 -8.91
CA ALA A 60 -6.16 7.41 -10.26
C ALA A 60 -6.86 6.45 -11.22
N ALA A 61 -7.03 5.18 -10.84
CA ALA A 61 -7.62 4.18 -11.71
C ALA A 61 -9.12 4.41 -11.94
N PHE A 62 -9.91 4.50 -10.87
CA PHE A 62 -11.37 4.49 -10.93
C PHE A 62 -11.98 5.90 -10.93
N GLY A 63 -11.20 6.94 -10.62
CA GLY A 63 -11.64 8.34 -10.70
C GLY A 63 -11.27 9.03 -12.01
N SER A 64 -10.10 8.71 -12.59
CA SER A 64 -9.62 9.33 -13.84
C SER A 64 -9.28 8.34 -14.97
N GLY A 65 -9.52 7.05 -14.78
CA GLY A 65 -9.26 6.02 -15.80
C GLY A 65 -7.79 5.72 -16.03
N ALA A 66 -6.91 5.97 -15.06
CA ALA A 66 -5.48 5.82 -15.23
C ALA A 66 -5.02 4.35 -15.29
N SER A 67 -4.03 4.07 -16.13
CA SER A 67 -3.18 2.88 -16.03
C SER A 67 -2.29 3.00 -14.79
N THR A 68 -2.27 1.98 -13.92
CA THR A 68 -1.50 2.06 -12.66
C THR A 68 -0.46 0.96 -12.48
N LEU A 69 0.77 1.37 -12.19
CA LEU A 69 1.85 0.50 -11.69
C LEU A 69 2.03 0.75 -10.19
N GLY A 70 1.89 -0.28 -9.37
CA GLY A 70 2.07 -0.19 -7.92
C GLY A 70 3.32 -0.91 -7.44
N VAL A 71 4.03 -0.32 -6.49
CA VAL A 71 5.12 -0.96 -5.75
C VAL A 71 4.72 -1.07 -4.28
N PHE A 72 4.93 -2.22 -3.67
CA PHE A 72 4.68 -2.44 -2.24
C PHE A 72 5.55 -3.58 -1.71
N PHE A 73 5.53 -3.80 -0.39
CA PHE A 73 6.26 -4.89 0.27
C PHE A 73 5.35 -5.65 1.23
N GLU A 74 4.69 -6.67 0.70
CA GLU A 74 3.63 -7.44 1.36
C GLU A 74 3.98 -8.92 1.44
N LYS A 75 3.40 -9.62 2.41
CA LYS A 75 3.63 -11.04 2.63
C LYS A 75 2.44 -11.85 2.11
N PRO A 76 2.65 -12.82 1.19
CA PRO A 76 1.58 -13.75 0.81
C PRO A 76 1.19 -14.65 1.99
N ALA A 77 0.05 -15.32 1.85
CA ALA A 77 -0.35 -16.34 2.81
C ALA A 77 0.62 -17.52 2.79
N GLY A 78 0.88 -18.10 3.96
CA GLY A 78 1.57 -19.38 4.11
C GLY A 78 0.63 -20.44 4.68
N GLU A 79 1.10 -21.68 4.85
CA GLU A 79 0.26 -22.81 5.30
C GLU A 79 -0.53 -22.53 6.60
N LYS A 80 0.09 -21.82 7.55
CA LYS A 80 -0.48 -21.57 8.89
C LYS A 80 -0.79 -20.10 9.18
N LYS A 81 -0.57 -19.19 8.22
CA LYS A 81 -0.68 -17.74 8.43
C LYS A 81 -1.36 -17.08 7.23
N THR A 82 -2.31 -16.19 7.50
CA THR A 82 -2.91 -15.34 6.47
C THR A 82 -1.85 -14.42 5.86
N ALA A 83 -2.14 -13.89 4.67
CA ALA A 83 -1.34 -12.83 4.08
C ALA A 83 -1.45 -11.54 4.92
N SER A 84 -0.59 -10.56 4.63
CA SER A 84 -0.80 -9.20 5.10
C SER A 84 -2.01 -8.56 4.41
N ALA A 85 -2.62 -7.55 5.04
CA ALA A 85 -3.80 -6.88 4.48
C ALA A 85 -3.51 -6.28 3.09
N GLY A 86 -2.34 -5.66 2.90
CA GLY A 86 -1.98 -5.05 1.63
C GLY A 86 -1.82 -6.05 0.48
N TRP A 87 -1.49 -7.32 0.77
CA TRP A 87 -1.50 -8.39 -0.22
C TRP A 87 -2.92 -8.62 -0.76
N TYR A 88 -3.90 -8.80 0.14
CA TYR A 88 -5.29 -9.00 -0.25
C TYR A 88 -5.91 -7.75 -0.89
N ASN A 89 -5.60 -6.55 -0.39
CA ASN A 89 -6.05 -5.30 -0.99
C ASN A 89 -5.57 -5.18 -2.45
N SER A 90 -4.31 -5.52 -2.72
CA SER A 90 -3.75 -5.45 -4.06
C SER A 90 -4.37 -6.49 -5.00
N ALA A 91 -4.68 -7.70 -4.49
CA ALA A 91 -5.41 -8.70 -5.26
C ALA A 91 -6.83 -8.23 -5.62
N ALA A 92 -7.54 -7.61 -4.67
CA ALA A 92 -8.85 -7.02 -4.92
C ALA A 92 -8.79 -5.85 -5.91
N PHE A 93 -7.79 -4.97 -5.78
CA PHE A 93 -7.56 -3.89 -6.75
C PHE A 93 -7.40 -4.44 -8.17
N HIS A 94 -6.57 -5.47 -8.35
CA HIS A 94 -6.35 -6.12 -9.66
C HIS A 94 -7.64 -6.74 -10.23
N LYS A 95 -8.41 -7.42 -9.40
CA LYS A 95 -9.72 -7.99 -9.76
C LYS A 95 -10.66 -6.90 -10.31
N TYR A 96 -10.80 -5.78 -9.60
CA TYR A 96 -11.72 -4.72 -10.02
C TYR A 96 -11.19 -3.92 -11.23
N ALA A 97 -9.90 -3.62 -11.28
CA ALA A 97 -9.30 -2.95 -12.43
C ALA A 97 -9.47 -3.78 -13.71
N SER A 98 -9.23 -5.10 -13.63
CA SER A 98 -9.42 -6.01 -14.76
C SER A 98 -10.88 -6.06 -15.22
N SER A 99 -11.85 -6.02 -14.29
CA SER A 99 -13.28 -5.99 -14.65
C SER A 99 -13.71 -4.73 -15.40
N GLU A 100 -12.90 -3.67 -15.35
CA GLU A 100 -13.13 -2.40 -16.04
C GLU A 100 -12.12 -2.16 -17.17
N SER A 101 -11.34 -3.20 -17.53
CA SER A 101 -10.31 -3.11 -18.57
C SER A 101 -9.28 -2.00 -18.32
N LEU A 102 -9.03 -1.68 -17.04
CA LEU A 102 -7.98 -0.76 -16.62
C LEU A 102 -6.67 -1.51 -16.43
N TYR A 103 -5.58 -0.99 -16.98
CA TYR A 103 -4.26 -1.56 -16.75
C TYR A 103 -3.88 -1.46 -15.26
N ALA A 104 -3.55 -2.60 -14.67
CA ALA A 104 -3.06 -2.71 -13.30
C ALA A 104 -1.90 -3.71 -13.23
N LYS A 105 -0.73 -3.24 -12.82
CA LYS A 105 0.44 -4.11 -12.57
C LYS A 105 1.06 -3.81 -11.22
N SER A 106 1.61 -4.82 -10.55
CA SER A 106 2.18 -4.64 -9.21
C SER A 106 3.54 -5.31 -9.11
N ILE A 107 4.46 -4.67 -8.41
CA ILE A 107 5.77 -5.19 -8.07
C ILE A 107 5.85 -5.29 -6.54
N ASN A 108 6.03 -6.51 -6.04
CA ASN A 108 6.22 -6.75 -4.61
C ASN A 108 7.71 -6.85 -4.29
N GLY A 109 8.26 -5.90 -3.54
CA GLY A 109 9.67 -5.88 -3.17
C GLY A 109 10.10 -4.59 -2.46
N ASP A 110 11.35 -4.56 -2.02
CA ASP A 110 11.92 -3.39 -1.35
C ASP A 110 12.09 -2.21 -2.32
N ALA A 111 11.21 -1.22 -2.22
CA ALA A 111 11.27 0.00 -3.03
C ALA A 111 12.55 0.83 -2.82
N PHE A 112 13.29 0.62 -1.72
CA PHE A 112 14.57 1.28 -1.48
C PHE A 112 15.70 0.69 -2.32
N SER A 113 15.60 -0.55 -2.75
CA SER A 113 16.61 -1.24 -3.57
C SER A 113 16.73 -0.67 -4.98
N ASP A 114 17.90 -0.84 -5.60
CA ASP A 114 18.10 -0.54 -7.02
C ASP A 114 17.42 -1.59 -7.92
N GLU A 115 17.36 -2.84 -7.48
CA GLU A 115 16.71 -3.94 -8.19
C GLU A 115 15.24 -3.64 -8.48
N ILE A 116 14.49 -3.17 -7.48
CA ILE A 116 13.07 -2.84 -7.66
C ILE A 116 12.89 -1.60 -8.52
N LYS A 117 13.79 -0.60 -8.44
CA LYS A 117 13.75 0.55 -9.35
C LYS A 117 13.96 0.12 -10.80
N GLN A 118 14.91 -0.78 -11.04
CA GLN A 118 15.20 -1.30 -12.36
C GLN A 118 14.00 -2.08 -12.93
N LYS A 119 13.39 -2.97 -12.12
CA LYS A 119 12.15 -3.68 -12.49
C LYS A 119 11.01 -2.70 -12.82
N VAL A 120 10.84 -1.63 -12.05
CA VAL A 120 9.84 -0.59 -12.33
C VAL A 120 10.12 0.08 -13.68
N ILE A 121 11.36 0.49 -13.95
CA ILE A 121 11.77 1.11 -15.21
C ILE A 121 11.48 0.19 -16.40
N GLU A 122 11.82 -1.09 -16.30
CA GLU A 122 11.56 -2.08 -17.34
C GLU A 122 10.06 -2.25 -17.61
N ASN A 123 9.25 -2.37 -16.56
CA ASN A 123 7.79 -2.47 -16.70
C ASN A 123 7.18 -1.22 -17.35
N ILE A 124 7.65 -0.03 -16.98
CA ILE A 124 7.20 1.22 -17.60
C ILE A 124 7.54 1.22 -19.09
N LYS A 125 8.78 0.86 -19.47
CA LYS A 125 9.21 0.83 -20.87
C LYS A 125 8.39 -0.14 -21.71
N THR A 126 8.11 -1.33 -21.18
CA THR A 126 7.36 -2.38 -21.90
C THR A 126 5.89 -2.01 -22.07
N ASP A 127 5.25 -1.50 -21.00
CA ASP A 127 3.79 -1.44 -20.97
C ASP A 127 3.23 -0.02 -21.17
N LEU A 128 3.92 1.02 -20.71
CA LEU A 128 3.35 2.38 -20.57
C LEU A 128 4.13 3.47 -21.34
N GLY A 129 5.37 3.16 -21.75
CA GLY A 129 6.35 4.09 -22.32
C GLY A 129 6.90 5.08 -21.29
N GLN A 130 6.02 5.85 -20.65
CA GLN A 130 6.34 6.86 -19.64
C GLN A 130 5.27 6.90 -18.54
N ILE A 131 5.57 7.62 -17.46
CA ILE A 131 4.66 7.92 -16.35
C ILE A 131 4.42 9.43 -16.32
N ASP A 132 3.19 9.85 -16.05
CA ASP A 132 2.80 11.27 -15.93
C ASP A 132 2.50 11.69 -14.47
N LEU A 133 2.39 10.73 -13.54
CA LEU A 133 2.38 11.01 -12.10
C LEU A 133 3.11 9.93 -11.30
N VAL A 134 4.00 10.35 -10.39
CA VAL A 134 4.64 9.49 -9.38
C VAL A 134 4.14 9.87 -7.99
N ILE A 135 3.58 8.89 -7.28
CA ILE A 135 3.10 9.04 -5.90
C ILE A 135 4.06 8.29 -4.98
N TYR A 136 4.68 8.99 -4.02
CA TYR A 136 5.62 8.41 -3.05
C TYR A 136 4.97 8.34 -1.66
N SER A 137 4.38 7.19 -1.35
CA SER A 137 3.58 6.94 -0.14
C SER A 137 4.15 5.77 0.69
N LEU A 138 5.46 5.76 0.92
CA LEU A 138 6.10 4.75 1.76
C LEU A 138 6.03 5.11 3.25
N ALA A 139 5.61 4.14 4.05
CA ALA A 139 5.80 4.13 5.49
C ALA A 139 6.57 2.85 5.85
N SER A 140 7.82 3.00 6.30
CA SER A 140 8.69 1.88 6.67
C SER A 140 9.48 2.22 7.94
N PRO A 141 9.60 1.28 8.90
CA PRO A 141 10.39 1.50 10.10
C PRO A 141 11.91 1.43 9.84
N ARG A 142 12.32 0.97 8.66
CA ARG A 142 13.73 0.79 8.30
C ARG A 142 13.98 0.96 6.81
N ARG A 143 15.22 1.29 6.45
CA ARG A 143 15.71 1.37 5.07
C ARG A 143 17.08 0.74 4.99
N GLN A 144 17.26 -0.20 4.07
CA GLN A 144 18.60 -0.64 3.68
C GLN A 144 19.14 0.32 2.61
N HIS A 145 20.34 0.86 2.82
CA HIS A 145 20.97 1.74 1.86
C HIS A 145 21.39 0.94 0.62
N PRO A 146 20.95 1.33 -0.59
CA PRO A 146 21.09 0.47 -1.77
C PRO A 146 22.53 0.28 -2.26
N LYS A 147 23.48 1.11 -1.80
CA LYS A 147 24.89 1.03 -2.21
C LYS A 147 25.82 0.47 -1.12
N THR A 148 25.57 0.83 0.14
CA THR A 148 26.45 0.49 1.27
C THR A 148 25.94 -0.71 2.05
N GLY A 149 24.68 -1.11 1.88
CA GLY A 149 24.05 -2.17 2.65
C GLY A 149 23.67 -1.80 4.08
N GLU A 150 24.02 -0.59 4.54
CA GLU A 150 23.71 -0.09 5.89
C GLU A 150 22.20 -0.07 6.15
N ILE A 151 21.77 -0.51 7.33
CA ILE A 151 20.36 -0.52 7.73
C ILE A 151 20.10 0.66 8.66
N PHE A 152 19.36 1.65 8.15
CA PHE A 152 18.84 2.76 8.94
C PHE A 152 17.49 2.37 9.56
N ASN A 153 17.29 2.70 10.83
CA ASN A 153 16.03 2.49 11.56
C ASN A 153 15.43 3.83 11.95
N SER A 154 14.15 4.04 11.67
CA SER A 154 13.43 5.23 12.09
C SER A 154 13.17 5.19 13.60
N THR A 155 13.19 6.35 14.26
CA THR A 155 12.74 6.48 15.64
C THR A 155 11.69 7.57 15.75
N LEU A 156 10.69 7.35 16.59
CA LEU A 156 9.65 8.33 16.92
C LEU A 156 9.92 8.81 18.34
N LYS A 157 10.83 9.79 18.46
CA LYS A 157 11.32 10.35 19.73
C LYS A 157 11.43 11.88 19.63
N PRO A 158 11.32 12.61 20.75
CA PRO A 158 11.63 14.04 20.76
C PRO A 158 13.12 14.29 20.46
N ILE A 159 13.45 15.52 20.06
CA ILE A 159 14.83 16.02 19.96
C ILE A 159 15.07 16.97 21.12
N GLY A 160 16.22 16.85 21.79
CA GLY A 160 16.58 17.69 22.92
C GLY A 160 16.15 17.08 24.25
N LYS A 161 14.97 17.48 24.76
CA LYS A 161 14.47 17.04 26.08
C LYS A 161 13.40 15.97 25.95
N ASP A 162 13.29 15.15 26.98
CA ASP A 162 12.19 14.20 27.12
C ASP A 162 10.84 14.93 27.22
N VAL A 163 9.79 14.26 26.75
CA VAL A 163 8.41 14.73 26.82
C VAL A 163 7.53 13.69 27.51
N THR A 164 6.54 14.16 28.27
CA THR A 164 5.43 13.34 28.74
C THR A 164 4.29 13.46 27.74
N LEU A 165 3.95 12.35 27.07
CA LEU A 165 2.88 12.31 26.08
C LEU A 165 1.67 11.59 26.66
N ARG A 166 0.51 12.26 26.62
CA ARG A 166 -0.77 11.62 26.88
C ARG A 166 -1.16 10.78 25.65
N GLY A 167 -1.43 9.51 25.86
CA GLY A 167 -1.91 8.56 24.86
C GLY A 167 -3.12 7.77 25.33
N ILE A 168 -3.54 6.81 24.50
CA ILE A 168 -4.60 5.86 24.82
C ILE A 168 -4.01 4.47 24.74
N ASN A 169 -4.21 3.67 25.78
CA ASN A 169 -3.96 2.25 25.75
C ASN A 169 -5.13 1.54 25.06
N THR A 170 -4.93 1.05 23.84
CA THR A 170 -6.01 0.44 23.05
C THR A 170 -6.41 -0.97 23.51
N ASP A 171 -5.59 -1.63 24.34
CA ASP A 171 -5.93 -2.93 24.91
C ASP A 171 -6.78 -2.79 26.19
N LYS A 172 -6.57 -1.69 26.94
CA LYS A 172 -7.23 -1.42 28.22
C LYS A 172 -8.31 -0.35 28.17
N GLU A 173 -8.37 0.41 27.09
CA GLU A 173 -9.30 1.54 26.91
C GLU A 173 -9.09 2.68 27.93
N GLU A 174 -7.83 2.89 28.34
CA GLU A 174 -7.44 3.86 29.37
C GLU A 174 -6.50 4.93 28.82
N ILE A 175 -6.50 6.11 29.46
CA ILE A 175 -5.49 7.15 29.20
C ILE A 175 -4.15 6.70 29.80
N GLN A 176 -3.06 6.88 29.05
CA GLN A 176 -1.69 6.60 29.50
C GLN A 176 -0.75 7.78 29.25
#